data_AF-A0A9E2ZHD8-F1
#
_entry.id   AF-A0A9E2ZHD8-F1
#
_cell.length_a   1.000
_cell.length_b   1.000
_cell.length_c   1.000
_cell.angle_alpha   90.00
_cell.angle_beta   90.00
_cell.angle_gamma   90.00
#
_symmetry.space_group_name_H-M   'P 1'
#
loop_
_entity.id
_entity.type
_entity.pdbx_description
1 polymer ?
#
loop_
_entity_poly.entity_id
_entity_poly.type
_entity_poly.pdbx_seq_one_letter_code
_entity_poly.pdbx_strand_id
1 'polypeptide(L)'
;MPIGERHTAQLDDARFTLRSEELAGDGRVLVRACVHNLAHVPAGLDRRSALACSLISTNIVVQISTGRFISPLEAGRENVNIWPVLATENDDAVLGTAIVLPDHPRIAPESGGNLFDNTEIEEALVLHLHALSDQEREQAAAHDEAVRAMLERALAATPEEIIDLHGGLKDAGDG
;
A
#
# COMPACT_ATOMS: atom_id res chain seq x y z
N MET A 1 -19.34 5.40 -11.63
CA MET A 1 -19.30 5.34 -13.11
C MET A 1 -20.17 4.17 -13.56
N PRO A 2 -21.07 4.35 -14.52
CA PRO A 2 -21.89 3.27 -15.08
C PRO A 2 -21.09 2.09 -15.64
N ILE A 3 -21.74 0.93 -15.79
CA ILE A 3 -21.14 -0.27 -16.40
C ILE A 3 -20.92 -0.04 -17.89
N GLY A 4 -19.75 -0.43 -18.42
CA GLY A 4 -19.39 -0.27 -19.84
C GLY A 4 -18.79 1.09 -20.17
N GLU A 5 -18.71 2.00 -19.20
CA GLU A 5 -18.13 3.32 -19.40
C GLU A 5 -16.63 3.36 -19.06
N ARG A 6 -15.99 4.42 -19.56
CA ARG A 6 -14.63 4.79 -19.23
C ARG A 6 -14.62 6.23 -18.71
N HIS A 7 -14.06 6.41 -17.53
CA HIS A 7 -13.74 7.72 -16.99
C HIS A 7 -12.24 7.96 -17.09
N THR A 8 -11.84 9.19 -17.41
CA THR A 8 -10.44 9.59 -17.45
C THR A 8 -10.30 10.96 -16.81
N ALA A 9 -9.41 11.05 -15.83
CA ALA A 9 -9.06 12.29 -15.17
C ALA A 9 -7.61 12.63 -15.49
N GLN A 10 -7.37 13.88 -15.87
CA GLN A 10 -6.03 14.43 -16.03
C GLN A 10 -5.62 15.08 -14.71
N LEU A 11 -4.41 14.77 -14.28
CA LEU A 11 -3.68 15.38 -13.18
C LEU A 11 -2.43 16.03 -13.81
N ASP A 12 -1.76 16.94 -13.10
CA ASP A 12 -0.67 17.76 -13.66
C ASP A 12 0.29 16.99 -14.58
N ASP A 13 0.98 15.98 -14.03
CA ASP A 13 1.87 15.07 -14.76
C ASP A 13 1.39 13.62 -14.73
N ALA A 14 0.09 13.39 -14.55
CA ALA A 14 -0.44 12.03 -14.45
C ALA A 14 -1.82 11.90 -15.07
N ARG A 15 -2.17 10.66 -15.42
CA ARG A 15 -3.51 10.35 -15.92
C ARG A 15 -4.07 9.16 -15.20
N PHE A 16 -5.26 9.34 -14.64
CA PHE A 16 -6.07 8.26 -14.10
C PHE A 16 -7.10 7.81 -15.13
N THR A 17 -7.27 6.51 -15.31
CA THR A 17 -8.35 5.90 -16.09
C THR A 17 -9.05 4.85 -15.25
N LEU A 18 -10.38 4.91 -15.24
CA LEU A 18 -11.24 3.87 -14.69
C LEU A 18 -12.13 3.34 -15.82
N ARG A 19 -12.18 2.02 -16.00
CA ARG A 19 -13.05 1.36 -16.97
C ARG A 19 -13.80 0.22 -16.28
N SER A 20 -15.08 0.06 -16.61
CA SER A 20 -15.91 -1.06 -16.20
C SER A 20 -16.31 -1.86 -17.44
N GLU A 21 -16.30 -3.19 -17.34
CA GLU A 21 -16.68 -4.09 -18.41
C GLU A 21 -17.48 -5.25 -17.81
N GLU A 22 -18.69 -5.48 -18.32
CA GLU A 22 -19.48 -6.64 -17.90
C GLU A 22 -18.84 -7.92 -18.41
N LEU A 23 -18.63 -8.89 -17.51
CA LEU A 23 -18.16 -10.21 -17.85
C LEU A 23 -19.35 -11.05 -18.31
N ALA A 24 -19.18 -11.79 -19.41
CA ALA A 24 -20.27 -12.58 -19.97
C ALA A 24 -20.73 -13.68 -19.00
N GLY A 25 -22.03 -13.69 -18.70
CA GLY A 25 -22.73 -14.89 -18.22
C GLY A 25 -23.04 -14.99 -16.72
N ASP A 26 -22.65 -14.03 -15.88
CA ASP A 26 -22.91 -14.11 -14.42
C ASP A 26 -23.11 -12.77 -13.70
N GLY A 27 -23.26 -11.67 -14.44
CA GLY A 27 -23.50 -10.34 -13.86
C GLY A 27 -22.31 -9.73 -13.12
N ARG A 28 -21.11 -10.33 -13.23
CA ARG A 28 -19.88 -9.73 -12.71
C ARG A 28 -19.38 -8.62 -13.61
N VAL A 29 -18.74 -7.62 -13.02
CA VAL A 29 -18.14 -6.50 -13.73
C VAL A 29 -16.64 -6.48 -13.43
N LEU A 30 -15.83 -6.48 -14.47
CA LEU A 30 -14.41 -6.22 -14.36
C LEU A 30 -14.19 -4.71 -14.29
N VAL A 31 -13.50 -4.28 -13.23
CA VAL A 31 -13.06 -2.89 -13.08
C VAL A 31 -11.56 -2.83 -13.34
N ARG A 32 -11.13 -1.92 -14.21
CA ARG A 32 -9.72 -1.63 -14.48
C ARG A 32 -9.44 -0.19 -14.10
N ALA A 33 -8.58 0.00 -13.10
CA ALA A 33 -8.05 1.27 -12.68
C ALA A 33 -6.57 1.37 -13.09
N CYS A 34 -6.19 2.46 -13.73
CA CYS A 34 -4.80 2.68 -14.17
C CYS A 34 -4.39 4.12 -13.87
N VAL A 35 -3.21 4.29 -13.29
CA VAL A 35 -2.54 5.59 -13.17
C VAL A 35 -1.27 5.53 -14.00
N HIS A 36 -1.10 6.47 -14.91
CA HIS A 36 0.14 6.62 -15.68
C HIS A 36 0.84 7.91 -15.27
N ASN A 37 2.14 7.81 -14.98
CA ASN A 37 3.01 8.97 -14.93
C ASN A 37 3.25 9.47 -16.37
N LEU A 38 2.95 10.72 -16.62
CA LEU A 38 3.10 11.41 -17.91
C LEU A 38 4.16 12.51 -17.87
N ALA A 39 4.90 12.64 -16.77
CA ALA A 39 5.97 13.63 -16.63
C ALA A 39 6.92 13.58 -17.82
N HIS A 40 7.08 14.72 -18.50
CA HIS A 40 8.03 14.84 -19.58
C HIS A 40 9.43 15.09 -19.01
N VAL A 41 10.34 14.13 -19.22
CA VAL A 41 11.70 14.20 -18.69
C VAL A 41 12.76 14.01 -19.76
N PRO A 42 13.91 14.70 -19.65
CA PRO A 42 15.03 14.45 -20.55
C PRO A 42 15.63 13.05 -20.34
N ALA A 43 16.23 12.51 -21.39
CA ALA A 43 16.97 11.25 -21.28
C ALA A 43 18.20 11.43 -20.36
N GLY A 44 18.54 10.38 -19.61
CA GLY A 44 19.75 10.37 -18.78
C GLY A 44 19.64 11.09 -17.44
N LEU A 45 18.42 11.23 -16.88
CA LEU A 45 18.26 11.69 -15.51
C LEU A 45 19.06 10.83 -14.52
N ASP A 46 19.64 11.48 -13.52
CA ASP A 46 20.14 10.78 -12.35
C ASP A 46 18.98 10.20 -11.52
N ARG A 47 19.29 9.28 -10.61
CA ARG A 47 18.28 8.60 -9.77
C ARG A 47 17.41 9.60 -9.02
N ARG A 48 18.00 10.66 -8.46
CA ARG A 48 17.29 11.64 -7.63
C ARG A 48 16.25 12.39 -8.45
N SER A 49 16.65 12.89 -9.63
CA SER A 49 15.77 13.63 -10.52
C SER A 49 14.66 12.74 -11.08
N ALA A 50 14.97 11.47 -11.38
CA ALA A 50 13.98 10.49 -11.81
C ALA A 50 12.93 10.20 -10.71
N LEU A 51 13.35 10.08 -9.45
CA LEU A 51 12.42 9.90 -8.32
C LEU A 51 11.54 11.13 -8.08
N ALA A 52 12.09 12.34 -8.22
CA ALA A 52 11.36 13.58 -7.99
C ALA A 52 10.15 13.79 -8.93
N CYS A 53 10.19 13.18 -10.13
CA CYS A 53 9.10 13.20 -11.08
C CYS A 53 8.36 11.84 -11.18
N SER A 54 8.61 10.90 -10.26
CA SER A 54 7.96 9.59 -10.25
C SER A 54 6.77 9.54 -9.29
N LEU A 55 5.77 8.72 -9.62
CA LEU A 55 4.60 8.46 -8.79
C LEU A 55 4.89 7.36 -7.74
N ILE A 56 5.80 7.65 -6.80
CA ILE A 56 6.34 6.65 -5.84
C ILE A 56 5.44 6.39 -4.62
N SER A 57 4.38 7.18 -4.43
CA SER A 57 3.45 7.03 -3.30
C SER A 57 2.00 7.29 -3.73
N THR A 58 1.62 6.72 -4.88
CA THR A 58 0.27 6.86 -5.41
C THR A 58 -0.57 5.63 -5.07
N ASN A 59 -1.59 5.82 -4.25
CA ASN A 59 -2.58 4.80 -3.92
C ASN A 59 -3.89 5.09 -4.67
N ILE A 60 -4.64 4.04 -4.98
CA ILE A 60 -5.95 4.15 -5.62
C ILE A 60 -7.01 3.67 -4.62
N VAL A 61 -8.06 4.45 -4.39
CA VAL A 61 -9.25 4.00 -3.66
C VAL A 61 -10.41 3.93 -4.63
N VAL A 62 -11.05 2.77 -4.72
CA VAL A 62 -12.24 2.57 -5.55
C VAL A 62 -13.37 2.12 -4.66
N GLN A 63 -14.49 2.84 -4.71
CA GLN A 63 -15.72 2.46 -4.03
C GLN A 63 -16.79 2.10 -5.06
N ILE A 64 -17.61 1.09 -4.75
CA ILE A 64 -18.80 0.76 -5.54
C ILE A 64 -20.05 1.30 -4.85
N SER A 65 -21.02 1.73 -5.65
CA SER A 65 -22.33 2.17 -5.16
C SER A 65 -23.35 1.02 -5.06
N THR A 66 -23.07 -0.12 -5.70
CA THR A 66 -23.98 -1.26 -5.79
C THR A 66 -23.21 -2.54 -6.05
N GLY A 67 -23.56 -3.62 -5.35
CA GLY A 67 -22.85 -4.90 -5.40
C GLY A 67 -21.80 -5.03 -4.29
N ARG A 68 -20.91 -6.00 -4.44
CA ARG A 68 -19.71 -6.20 -3.61
C ARG A 68 -18.51 -6.45 -4.51
N PHE A 69 -17.33 -6.00 -4.10
CA PHE A 69 -16.09 -6.46 -4.71
C PHE A 69 -15.87 -7.93 -4.39
N ILE A 70 -15.22 -8.63 -5.31
CA ILE A 70 -14.69 -9.97 -5.06
C ILE A 70 -13.23 -9.77 -4.67
N SER A 71 -12.76 -10.52 -3.67
CA SER A 71 -11.36 -10.51 -3.28
C SER A 71 -10.48 -10.62 -4.54
N PRO A 72 -9.59 -9.64 -4.80
CA PRO A 72 -8.70 -9.69 -5.94
C PRO A 72 -7.75 -10.90 -5.89
N LEU A 73 -7.45 -11.38 -4.67
CA LEU A 73 -6.63 -12.57 -4.39
C LEU A 73 -7.29 -13.84 -4.95
N GLU A 74 -8.59 -13.98 -4.75
CA GLU A 74 -9.37 -15.14 -5.20
C GLU A 74 -9.66 -15.11 -6.70
N ALA A 75 -9.79 -13.90 -7.26
CA ALA A 75 -10.18 -13.71 -8.65
C ALA A 75 -9.04 -13.94 -9.67
N GLY A 76 -7.79 -14.07 -9.21
CA GLY A 76 -6.63 -14.34 -10.06
C GLY A 76 -6.40 -13.27 -11.13
N ARG A 77 -6.54 -11.99 -10.77
CA ARG A 77 -6.41 -10.86 -11.71
C ARG A 77 -5.02 -10.27 -11.68
N GLU A 78 -4.55 -9.83 -12.85
CA GLU A 78 -3.26 -9.16 -12.97
C GLU A 78 -3.30 -7.76 -12.37
N ASN A 79 -2.26 -7.45 -11.62
CA ASN A 79 -1.99 -6.15 -11.03
C ASN A 79 -0.51 -5.81 -11.20
N VAL A 80 -0.22 -4.53 -11.43
CA VAL A 80 1.14 -4.04 -11.69
C VAL A 80 1.42 -2.89 -10.75
N ASN A 81 2.49 -3.00 -9.97
CA ASN A 81 2.98 -2.00 -8.99
C ASN A 81 2.00 -1.65 -7.85
N ILE A 82 0.78 -2.18 -7.85
CA ILE A 82 -0.25 -1.94 -6.83
C ILE A 82 -0.87 -3.28 -6.47
N TRP A 83 -1.06 -3.55 -5.19
CA TRP A 83 -1.78 -4.69 -4.66
C TRP A 83 -3.18 -4.27 -4.20
N PRO A 84 -4.26 -4.69 -4.85
CA PRO A 84 -5.61 -4.31 -4.44
C PRO A 84 -6.09 -5.19 -3.28
N VAL A 85 -6.58 -4.56 -2.22
CA VAL A 85 -7.18 -5.22 -1.05
C VAL A 85 -8.54 -4.63 -0.73
N LEU A 86 -9.45 -5.46 -0.20
CA LEU A 86 -10.71 -5.00 0.37
C LEU A 86 -10.42 -4.12 1.60
N ALA A 87 -11.03 -2.94 1.65
CA ALA A 87 -10.72 -1.93 2.67
C ALA A 87 -11.83 -1.77 3.71
N THR A 88 -13.03 -2.32 3.46
CA THR A 88 -14.23 -2.14 4.29
C THR A 88 -14.88 -3.48 4.57
N GLU A 89 -15.58 -3.62 5.70
CA GLU A 89 -16.27 -4.86 6.10
C GLU A 89 -17.41 -5.27 5.14
N ASN A 90 -17.94 -4.33 4.36
CA ASN A 90 -19.02 -4.57 3.41
C ASN A 90 -18.52 -4.93 2.01
N ASP A 91 -17.21 -5.06 1.82
CA ASP A 91 -16.56 -5.31 0.53
C ASP A 91 -16.95 -4.28 -0.54
N ASP A 92 -17.24 -3.04 -0.14
CA ASP A 92 -17.70 -1.97 -1.04
C ASP A 92 -16.59 -0.98 -1.41
N ALA A 93 -15.39 -1.16 -0.84
CA ALA A 93 -14.21 -0.38 -1.18
C ALA A 93 -12.96 -1.27 -1.34
N VAL A 94 -12.14 -0.93 -2.34
CA VAL A 94 -10.82 -1.49 -2.58
C VAL A 94 -9.78 -0.38 -2.43
N LEU A 95 -8.72 -0.68 -1.68
CA LEU A 95 -7.50 0.12 -1.60
C LEU A 95 -6.41 -0.57 -2.40
N GLY A 96 -5.82 0.15 -3.36
CA GLY A 96 -4.60 -0.25 -4.02
C GLY A 96 -3.40 0.18 -3.19
N THR A 97 -2.68 -0.79 -2.63
CA THR A 97 -1.52 -0.60 -1.75
C THR A 97 -0.21 -0.82 -2.51
N ALA A 98 0.85 -0.12 -2.11
CA ALA A 98 2.18 -0.31 -2.69
C ALA A 98 2.90 -1.57 -2.17
N ILE A 99 2.41 -2.13 -1.06
CA ILE A 99 2.89 -3.37 -0.44
C ILE A 99 1.77 -4.42 -0.42
N VAL A 100 2.13 -5.69 -0.38
CA VAL A 100 1.16 -6.79 -0.32
C VAL A 100 0.56 -6.84 1.08
N LEU A 101 -0.76 -6.68 1.17
CA LEU A 101 -1.55 -6.79 2.40
C LEU A 101 -2.64 -7.86 2.24
N PRO A 102 -3.14 -8.45 3.34
CA PRO A 102 -4.37 -9.22 3.31
C PRO A 102 -5.58 -8.31 3.06
N ASP A 103 -6.70 -8.92 2.66
CA ASP A 103 -7.99 -8.21 2.66
C ASP A 103 -8.38 -7.80 4.07
N HIS A 104 -9.00 -6.63 4.19
CA HIS A 104 -9.34 -5.96 5.44
C HIS A 104 -8.11 -5.76 6.35
N PRO A 105 -7.05 -5.09 5.87
CA PRO A 105 -5.87 -4.86 6.68
C PRO A 105 -6.26 -4.12 7.97
N ARG A 106 -5.75 -4.60 9.10
CA ARG A 106 -6.01 -4.03 10.42
C ARG A 106 -4.69 -3.56 11.01
N ILE A 107 -4.80 -2.50 11.81
CA ILE A 107 -3.70 -2.11 12.69
C ILE A 107 -3.49 -3.26 13.67
N ALA A 108 -2.26 -3.73 13.80
CA ALA A 108 -1.91 -4.77 14.76
C ALA A 108 -2.12 -4.21 16.19
N PRO A 109 -2.82 -4.91 17.09
CA PRO A 109 -2.95 -4.50 18.50
C PRO A 109 -1.60 -4.28 19.20
N GLU A 110 -0.58 -5.03 18.77
CA GLU A 110 0.79 -4.98 19.24
C GLU A 110 1.54 -3.73 18.73
N SER A 111 1.03 -3.08 17.68
CA SER A 111 1.60 -1.84 17.14
C SER A 111 1.40 -0.68 18.12
N GLY A 112 2.45 -0.39 18.88
CA GLY A 112 2.47 0.68 19.89
C GLY A 112 2.98 2.03 19.38
N GLY A 113 3.50 2.12 18.14
CA GLY A 113 4.12 3.33 17.61
C GLY A 113 4.13 3.41 16.09
N ASN A 114 4.09 4.62 15.54
CA ASN A 114 4.01 4.82 14.09
C ASN A 114 5.33 4.44 13.38
N LEU A 115 5.41 3.24 12.81
CA LEU A 115 6.48 2.79 11.91
C LEU A 115 6.06 2.84 10.43
N PHE A 116 4.97 3.57 10.13
CA PHE A 116 4.34 3.72 8.80
C PHE A 116 3.73 2.45 8.19
N ASP A 117 3.95 1.28 8.79
CA ASP A 117 3.24 0.05 8.46
C ASP A 117 2.06 -0.16 9.43
N ASN A 118 2.31 -0.17 10.76
CA ASN A 118 1.32 -0.42 11.81
C ASN A 118 0.53 -1.74 11.63
N THR A 119 0.99 -2.65 10.76
CA THR A 119 0.39 -3.97 10.56
C THR A 119 1.28 -5.05 11.20
N GLU A 120 1.33 -6.25 10.64
CA GLU A 120 1.94 -7.42 11.30
C GLU A 120 3.48 -7.48 11.16
N ILE A 121 4.11 -6.62 10.34
CA ILE A 121 5.54 -6.73 10.02
C ILE A 121 6.44 -5.76 10.80
N GLU A 122 5.93 -5.09 11.83
CA GLU A 122 6.66 -4.04 12.56
C GLU A 122 7.95 -4.53 13.22
N GLU A 123 7.96 -5.73 13.81
CA GLU A 123 9.18 -6.33 14.36
C GLU A 123 10.27 -6.42 13.30
N ALA A 124 9.93 -6.99 12.12
CA ALA A 124 10.88 -7.15 11.03
C ALA A 124 11.40 -5.79 10.54
N LEU A 125 10.55 -4.75 10.52
CA LEU A 125 10.98 -3.40 10.18
C LEU A 125 11.96 -2.84 11.21
N VAL A 126 11.68 -2.97 12.52
CA VAL A 126 12.59 -2.54 13.59
C VAL A 126 13.93 -3.25 13.49
N LEU A 127 13.94 -4.58 13.29
CA LEU A 127 15.17 -5.35 13.14
C LEU A 127 16.01 -4.89 11.94
N HIS A 128 15.39 -4.57 10.80
CA HIS A 128 16.11 -4.01 9.65
C HIS A 128 16.70 -2.63 9.95
N LEU A 129 16.01 -1.80 10.73
CA LEU A 129 16.54 -0.49 11.14
C LEU A 129 17.77 -0.61 12.05
N HIS A 130 17.81 -1.62 12.93
CA HIS A 130 19.01 -1.94 13.71
C HIS A 130 20.18 -2.44 12.85
N ALA A 131 19.91 -3.07 11.71
CA ALA A 131 20.92 -3.56 10.79
C ALA A 131 21.52 -2.47 9.87
N LEU A 132 20.89 -1.31 9.74
CA LEU A 132 21.44 -0.17 9.00
C LEU A 132 22.74 0.32 9.62
N SER A 133 23.69 0.77 8.80
CA SER A 133 24.89 1.45 9.28
C SER A 133 24.56 2.84 9.86
N ASP A 134 25.44 3.38 10.71
CA ASP A 134 25.25 4.72 11.28
C ASP A 134 25.12 5.79 10.17
N GLN A 135 25.89 5.66 9.09
CA GLN A 135 25.81 6.57 7.93
C GLN A 135 24.46 6.51 7.21
N GLU A 136 23.90 5.31 7.01
CA GLU A 136 22.59 5.14 6.38
C GLU A 136 21.47 5.72 7.27
N ARG A 137 21.58 5.55 8.59
CA ARG A 137 20.63 6.12 9.56
C ARG A 137 20.68 7.65 9.56
N GLU A 138 21.88 8.23 9.57
CA GLU A 138 22.06 9.69 9.48
C GLU A 138 21.49 10.25 8.17
N GLN A 139 21.74 9.59 7.04
CA GLN A 139 21.19 10.00 5.74
C GLN A 139 19.65 9.95 5.75
N ALA A 140 19.06 8.88 6.26
CA ALA A 140 17.60 8.75 6.35
C ALA A 140 16.97 9.83 7.25
N ALA A 141 17.56 10.08 8.42
CA ALA A 141 17.08 11.07 9.38
C ALA A 141 17.20 12.53 8.88
N ALA A 142 18.15 12.83 7.99
CA ALA A 142 18.38 14.18 7.48
C ALA A 142 17.27 14.68 6.53
N HIS A 143 16.44 13.79 5.99
CA HIS A 143 15.49 14.11 4.92
C HIS A 143 14.06 14.37 5.40
N ASP A 144 13.65 13.83 6.56
CA ASP A 144 12.28 13.92 7.04
C ASP A 144 12.23 13.78 8.58
N GLU A 145 11.57 14.73 9.25
CA GLU A 145 11.44 14.79 10.71
C GLU A 145 10.62 13.63 11.28
N ALA A 146 9.60 13.16 10.57
CA ALA A 146 8.81 12.00 10.95
C ALA A 146 9.63 10.70 10.81
N VAL A 147 10.46 10.60 9.77
CA VAL A 147 11.41 9.49 9.60
C VAL A 147 12.47 9.51 10.70
N ARG A 148 13.00 10.68 11.07
CA ARG A 148 13.93 10.82 12.20
C ARG A 148 13.30 10.33 13.51
N ALA A 149 12.09 10.79 13.82
CA ALA A 149 11.38 10.37 15.02
C ALA A 149 11.04 8.86 15.02
N MET A 150 10.75 8.28 13.86
CA MET A 150 10.57 6.84 13.68
C MET A 150 11.86 6.07 13.98
N LEU A 151 13.00 6.50 13.41
CA LEU A 151 14.31 5.89 13.66
C LEU A 151 14.69 5.96 15.13
N GLU A 152 14.48 7.10 15.79
CA GLU A 152 14.77 7.27 17.22
C GLU A 152 13.95 6.32 18.09
N ARG A 153 12.65 6.15 17.79
CA ARG A 153 11.81 5.17 18.50
C ARG A 153 12.27 3.74 18.26
N ALA A 154 12.51 3.37 17.00
CA ALA A 154 12.92 2.01 16.66
C ALA A 154 14.25 1.63 17.32
N LEU A 155 15.23 2.53 17.33
CA LEU A 155 16.55 2.27 17.93
C LEU A 155 16.55 2.32 19.47
N ALA A 156 15.54 2.95 20.08
CA ALA A 156 15.35 2.98 21.52
C ALA A 156 14.54 1.78 22.05
N ALA A 157 13.92 1.00 21.16
CA ALA A 157 13.13 -0.17 21.54
C ALA A 157 14.00 -1.19 22.28
N THR A 158 13.50 -1.66 23.41
CA THR A 158 14.12 -2.72 24.19
C THR A 158 13.91 -4.09 23.54
N PRO A 159 14.78 -5.08 23.82
CA PRO A 159 14.57 -6.43 23.32
C PRO A 159 13.19 -7.02 23.67
N GLU A 160 12.68 -6.72 24.86
CA GLU A 160 11.34 -7.11 25.30
C GLU A 160 10.24 -6.46 24.44
N GLU A 161 10.33 -5.15 24.19
CA GLU A 161 9.38 -4.44 23.32
C GLU A 161 9.44 -4.95 21.87
N ILE A 162 10.61 -5.35 21.37
CA ILE A 162 10.75 -5.95 20.03
C ILE A 162 10.08 -7.33 19.99
N ILE A 163 10.22 -8.14 21.04
CA ILE A 163 9.54 -9.44 21.14
C ILE A 163 8.03 -9.26 21.23
N ASP A 164 7.55 -8.22 21.93
CA ASP A 164 6.12 -7.93 22.04
C ASP A 164 5.49 -7.45 20.71
N LEU A 165 6.30 -6.91 19.77
CA LEU A 165 5.87 -6.63 18.40
C LEU A 165 5.68 -7.91 17.56
N HIS A 166 6.18 -9.04 18.04
CA HIS A 166 5.94 -10.32 17.37
C HIS A 166 4.46 -10.64 17.45
N GLY A 167 3.78 -10.64 16.30
CA GLY A 167 2.39 -11.05 16.22
C GLY A 167 2.21 -12.42 16.87
N GLY A 168 1.48 -12.47 17.97
CA GLY A 168 1.17 -13.75 18.61
C GLY A 168 0.45 -14.64 17.61
N LEU A 169 0.92 -15.88 17.42
CA LEU A 169 0.10 -16.92 16.81
C LEU A 169 -1.22 -16.94 17.60
N LYS A 170 -2.28 -16.38 17.04
CA LYS A 170 -3.63 -16.69 17.52
C LYS A 170 -3.75 -18.19 17.28
N ASP A 171 -3.88 -18.97 18.35
CA ASP A 171 -4.31 -20.35 18.24
C ASP A 171 -5.45 -20.36 17.23
N ALA A 172 -5.31 -21.17 16.18
CA ALA A 172 -6.42 -21.51 15.32
C ALA A 172 -7.42 -22.29 16.19
N GLY A 173 -8.20 -21.54 16.97
CA GLY A 173 -9.25 -22.07 17.81
C GLY A 173 -10.30 -22.70 16.91
N ASP A 174 -10.53 -23.99 17.13
CA ASP A 174 -11.55 -24.81 16.50
C ASP A 174 -12.85 -24.02 16.24
N GLY A 175 -13.25 -23.97 14.97
CA GLY A 175 -14.54 -23.49 14.49
C GLY A 175 -14.91 -24.17 13.18
#